data_AF-A0A662A5J1-F1
#
_entry.id   AF-A0A662A5J1-F1
#
_cell.length_a   1.000
_cell.length_b   1.000
_cell.length_c   1.000
_cell.angle_alpha   90.00
_cell.angle_beta   90.00
_cell.angle_gamma   90.00
#
_symmetry.space_group_name_H-M   'P 1'
#
loop_
_entity.id
_entity.type
_entity.pdbx_description
1 polymer ?
#
loop_
_entity_poly.entity_id
_entity_poly.type
_entity_poly.pdbx_seq_one_letter_code
_entity_poly.pdbx_strand_id
1 'polypeptide(L)'
;MKAKLTLGNNVIVKLDPDNKMIKTRSGLQLYVDTSFEPEKHVVRIGTVEAVPKELIYHHGKSGYPWKTTMELKVGDRVVMYFLAIQNCLRPERKTYWREGNTTWISIKYHNIYAIILDKDIQPINGYLFVEPVEDPEFLRMQKEYERIGMEQVDTRDLSKTDVTYGKIKYAGKPNQDYADDYKSDQFHDEYLGDTVVMKRIRDIPVEYEYHAKIDDGSKLYRIQRHDILAILNNSYGG
;
A
#
# COMPACT_ATOMS: atom_id res chain seq x y z
N MET A 1 5.26 25.46 15.50
CA MET A 1 6.21 25.38 14.35
C MET A 1 5.42 25.72 13.09
N LYS A 2 5.88 26.65 12.23
CA LYS A 2 5.18 26.94 10.95
C LYS A 2 5.41 25.77 9.99
N ALA A 3 4.35 25.24 9.38
CA ALA A 3 4.46 24.16 8.41
C ALA A 3 5.28 24.62 7.20
N LYS A 4 6.28 23.83 6.78
CA LYS A 4 7.02 24.07 5.54
C LYS A 4 6.11 23.69 4.38
N LEU A 5 5.94 24.59 3.42
CA LEU A 5 5.05 24.41 2.27
C LEU A 5 5.87 24.10 1.01
N THR A 6 5.36 23.21 0.16
CA THR A 6 5.95 22.85 -1.14
C THR A 6 5.12 23.39 -2.31
N LEU A 7 5.70 23.32 -3.51
CA LEU A 7 5.05 23.67 -4.77
C LEU A 7 4.46 22.44 -5.47
N GLY A 8 3.29 22.61 -6.07
CA GLY A 8 2.53 21.54 -6.72
C GLY A 8 2.16 20.43 -5.73
N ASN A 9 1.87 19.22 -6.21
CA ASN A 9 1.48 18.10 -5.34
C ASN A 9 2.69 17.32 -4.80
N ASN A 10 3.79 17.99 -4.49
CA ASN A 10 5.00 17.35 -3.97
C ASN A 10 5.01 17.38 -2.44
N VAL A 11 5.58 16.35 -1.83
CA VAL A 11 5.82 16.25 -0.38
C VAL A 11 7.32 16.04 -0.20
N ILE A 12 7.90 16.74 0.77
CA ILE A 12 9.28 16.45 1.19
C ILE A 12 9.24 15.42 2.30
N VAL A 13 9.95 14.31 2.09
CA VAL A 13 10.06 13.23 3.06
C VAL A 13 11.54 13.01 3.38
N LYS A 14 11.87 13.01 4.67
CA LYS A 14 13.14 12.54 5.20
C LYS A 14 13.09 11.03 5.29
N LEU A 15 13.90 10.33 4.51
CA LEU A 15 13.93 8.87 4.52
C LEU A 15 14.55 8.33 5.81
N ASP A 16 14.03 7.20 6.27
CA ASP A 16 14.65 6.44 7.34
C ASP A 16 16.02 5.88 6.87
N PRO A 17 16.94 5.52 7.79
CA PRO A 17 18.20 4.90 7.42
C PRO A 17 17.98 3.55 6.71
N ASP A 18 18.90 3.19 5.79
CA ASP A 18 18.88 1.90 5.10
C ASP A 18 18.85 0.73 6.09
N ASN A 19 17.81 -0.12 5.99
CA ASN A 19 17.73 -1.37 6.76
C ASN A 19 18.56 -2.45 6.06
N LYS A 20 19.85 -2.52 6.40
CA LYS A 20 20.75 -3.60 5.96
C LYS A 20 20.70 -4.85 6.86
N MET A 21 19.89 -4.81 7.92
CA MET A 21 19.86 -5.83 8.96
C MET A 21 18.44 -6.28 9.27
N ILE A 22 18.21 -7.59 9.30
CA ILE A 22 16.99 -8.22 9.81
C ILE A 22 17.29 -8.76 11.21
N LYS A 23 16.52 -8.33 12.21
CA LYS A 23 16.52 -8.92 13.54
C LYS A 23 15.48 -10.03 13.58
N THR A 24 15.93 -11.26 13.81
CA THR A 24 15.04 -12.40 14.06
C THR A 24 14.44 -12.33 15.46
N ARG A 25 13.34 -13.06 15.72
CA ARG A 25 12.71 -13.15 17.04
C ARG A 25 13.65 -13.69 18.14
N SER A 26 14.67 -14.46 17.75
CA SER A 26 15.70 -14.97 18.65
C SER A 26 16.82 -13.96 18.96
N GLY A 27 16.78 -12.76 18.37
CA GLY A 27 17.79 -11.71 18.56
C GLY A 27 18.99 -11.79 17.61
N LEU A 28 19.08 -12.84 16.78
CA LEU A 28 20.10 -12.96 15.73
C LEU A 28 19.90 -11.87 14.67
N GLN A 29 20.99 -11.17 14.33
CA GLN A 29 21.02 -10.15 13.28
C GLN A 29 21.61 -10.75 12.01
N LEU A 30 20.82 -10.76 10.93
CA LEU A 30 21.25 -11.20 9.61
C LEU A 30 21.51 -9.98 8.74
N TYR A 31 22.69 -9.93 8.12
CA TYR A 31 22.99 -8.95 7.08
C TYR A 31 22.32 -9.39 5.79
N VAL A 32 21.54 -8.48 5.22
CA VAL A 32 20.89 -8.72 3.94
C VAL A 32 21.81 -8.21 2.85
N ASP A 33 22.16 -9.08 1.91
CA ASP A 33 22.84 -8.66 0.69
C ASP A 33 21.86 -7.85 -0.18
N THR A 34 21.99 -6.54 -0.13
CA THR A 34 21.14 -5.61 -0.89
C THR A 34 21.57 -5.47 -2.35
N SER A 35 22.59 -6.22 -2.81
CA SER A 35 23.01 -6.22 -4.21
C SER A 35 22.13 -7.11 -5.10
N PHE A 36 21.45 -8.10 -4.51
CA PHE A 36 20.46 -8.93 -5.16
C PHE A 36 19.07 -8.27 -5.11
N GLU A 37 18.42 -8.05 -6.26
CA GLU A 37 17.11 -7.37 -6.38
C GLU A 37 17.04 -6.02 -5.61
N PRO A 38 17.93 -5.05 -5.90
CA PRO A 38 18.07 -3.81 -5.13
C PRO A 38 16.76 -3.02 -4.98
N GLU A 39 15.82 -3.17 -5.91
CA GLU A 39 14.46 -2.62 -5.85
C GLU A 39 13.63 -3.09 -4.66
N LYS A 40 13.92 -4.28 -4.12
CA LYS A 40 13.25 -4.84 -2.94
C LYS A 40 13.83 -4.35 -1.62
N HIS A 41 14.98 -3.66 -1.67
CA HIS A 41 15.71 -3.19 -0.50
C HIS A 41 15.65 -1.67 -0.30
N VAL A 42 14.90 -0.97 -1.13
CA VAL A 42 14.73 0.49 -1.04
C VAL A 42 13.93 0.85 0.22
N VAL A 43 14.43 1.83 0.99
CA VAL A 43 13.70 2.38 2.14
C VAL A 43 12.37 2.98 1.67
N ARG A 44 11.26 2.50 2.24
CA ARG A 44 9.89 2.92 1.88
C ARG A 44 9.25 3.86 2.90
N ILE A 45 9.91 4.03 4.03
CA ILE A 45 9.40 4.76 5.18
C ILE A 45 10.21 6.03 5.36
N GLY A 46 9.54 7.09 5.79
CA GLY A 46 10.21 8.32 6.17
C GLY A 46 9.27 9.23 6.93
N THR A 47 9.80 10.39 7.34
CA THR A 47 9.07 11.43 8.07
C THR A 47 8.79 12.61 7.15
N VAL A 48 7.55 13.09 7.14
CA VAL A 48 7.13 14.25 6.34
C VAL A 48 7.72 15.53 6.92
N GLU A 49 8.49 16.26 6.12
CA GLU A 49 9.11 17.54 6.50
C GLU A 49 8.37 18.75 5.93
N ALA A 50 7.73 18.58 4.78
CA ALA A 50 6.96 19.63 4.13
C ALA A 50 5.82 19.04 3.29
N VAL A 51 4.65 19.68 3.34
CA VAL A 51 3.45 19.30 2.60
C VAL A 51 3.05 20.42 1.64
N PRO A 52 2.30 20.13 0.56
CA PRO A 52 1.84 21.19 -0.32
C PRO A 52 0.75 22.03 0.36
N LYS A 53 0.59 23.27 -0.11
CA LYS A 53 -0.46 24.16 0.41
C LYS A 53 -1.86 23.63 0.10
N GLU A 54 -2.02 23.09 -1.10
CA GLU A 54 -3.25 22.51 -1.60
C GLU A 54 -2.92 21.39 -2.59
N LEU A 55 -3.84 20.44 -2.74
CA LEU A 55 -3.75 19.41 -3.77
C LEU A 55 -4.44 19.91 -5.03
N ILE A 56 -3.66 20.05 -6.09
CA ILE A 56 -4.13 20.52 -7.39
C ILE A 56 -4.62 19.31 -8.18
N TYR A 57 -5.92 19.24 -8.39
CA TYR A 57 -6.58 18.24 -9.22
C TYR A 57 -6.88 18.81 -10.61
N HIS A 58 -6.56 18.06 -11.65
CA HIS A 58 -6.83 18.43 -13.04
C HIS A 58 -7.26 17.20 -13.83
N HIS A 59 -8.38 17.30 -14.56
CA HIS A 59 -8.76 16.29 -15.55
C HIS A 59 -7.75 16.33 -16.71
N GLY A 60 -6.91 15.28 -16.82
CA GLY A 60 -5.90 15.15 -17.87
C GLY A 60 -4.71 14.26 -17.50
N LYS A 61 -3.89 13.92 -18.50
CA LYS A 61 -2.76 12.96 -18.35
C LYS A 61 -1.63 13.40 -17.42
N SER A 62 -1.54 14.70 -17.11
CA SER A 62 -0.48 15.29 -16.27
C SER A 62 -0.96 15.70 -14.87
N GLY A 63 -2.24 15.50 -14.57
CA GLY A 63 -2.88 15.87 -13.32
C GLY A 63 -2.74 14.83 -12.22
N TYR A 64 -3.08 15.24 -11.00
CA TYR A 64 -3.27 14.33 -9.87
C TYR A 64 -4.46 13.39 -10.18
N PRO A 65 -4.31 12.06 -10.06
CA PRO A 65 -5.24 11.10 -10.67
C PRO A 65 -6.63 11.04 -10.01
N TRP A 66 -6.79 11.59 -8.81
CA TRP A 66 -8.05 11.62 -8.07
C TRP A 66 -8.13 12.87 -7.22
N LYS A 67 -9.32 13.37 -6.90
CA LYS A 67 -9.52 14.49 -5.98
C LYS A 67 -9.66 13.94 -4.58
N THR A 68 -8.86 14.43 -3.64
CA THR A 68 -8.94 14.01 -2.23
C THR A 68 -8.58 15.14 -1.28
N THR A 69 -8.92 14.98 0.00
CA THR A 69 -8.49 15.90 1.05
C THR A 69 -7.04 15.64 1.43
N MET A 70 -6.29 16.69 1.76
CA MET A 70 -4.94 16.52 2.31
C MET A 70 -5.05 15.89 3.71
N GLU A 71 -4.54 14.67 3.85
CA GLU A 71 -4.55 13.92 5.11
C GLU A 71 -3.20 14.03 5.84
N LEU A 72 -2.10 14.21 5.08
CA LEU A 72 -0.75 14.33 5.63
C LEU A 72 -0.49 15.65 6.35
N LYS A 73 0.34 15.57 7.40
CA LYS A 73 0.88 16.68 8.16
C LYS A 73 2.39 16.56 8.29
N VAL A 74 3.05 17.70 8.55
CA VAL A 74 4.48 17.71 8.89
C VAL A 74 4.68 16.95 10.21
N GLY A 75 5.64 16.03 10.22
CA GLY A 75 5.92 15.14 11.34
C GLY A 75 5.33 13.73 11.18
N ASP A 76 4.39 13.52 10.25
CA ASP A 76 3.83 12.18 10.01
C ASP A 76 4.90 11.22 9.49
N ARG A 77 4.89 9.98 9.98
CA ARG A 77 5.63 8.88 9.36
C ARG A 77 4.78 8.26 8.27
N VAL A 78 5.35 7.99 7.11
CA VAL A 78 4.58 7.57 5.93
C VAL A 78 5.19 6.37 5.23
N VAL A 79 4.34 5.62 4.51
CA VAL A 79 4.74 4.53 3.62
C VAL A 79 4.53 4.96 2.16
N MET A 80 5.56 4.75 1.35
CA MET A 80 5.66 5.27 -0.01
C MET A 80 5.87 4.16 -1.05
N TYR A 81 5.48 4.44 -2.29
CA TYR A 81 5.64 3.51 -3.40
C TYR A 81 7.11 3.39 -3.79
N PHE A 82 7.65 2.17 -3.75
CA PHE A 82 9.08 1.92 -3.98
C PHE A 82 9.58 2.42 -5.33
N LEU A 83 8.86 2.20 -6.44
CA LEU A 83 9.28 2.70 -7.76
C LEU A 83 9.38 4.24 -7.78
N ALA A 84 8.48 4.92 -7.07
CA ALA A 84 8.52 6.38 -6.97
C ALA A 84 9.77 6.84 -6.22
N ILE A 85 10.14 6.16 -5.14
CA ILE A 85 11.37 6.44 -4.39
C ILE A 85 12.60 6.17 -5.25
N GLN A 86 12.67 5.03 -5.94
CA GLN A 86 13.76 4.73 -6.86
C GLN A 86 13.90 5.82 -7.92
N ASN A 87 12.79 6.24 -8.52
CA ASN A 87 12.79 7.32 -9.50
C ASN A 87 13.25 8.65 -8.89
N CYS A 88 12.93 8.92 -7.62
CA CYS A 88 13.41 10.10 -6.91
C CYS A 88 14.91 10.07 -6.66
N LEU A 89 15.49 8.89 -6.41
CA LEU A 89 16.91 8.67 -6.08
C LEU A 89 17.83 8.53 -7.30
N ARG A 90 17.29 8.57 -8.51
CA ARG A 90 18.09 8.55 -9.74
C ARG A 90 18.93 9.83 -9.84
N PRO A 91 20.26 9.75 -10.08
CA PRO A 91 21.14 10.92 -10.11
C PRO A 91 20.71 12.03 -11.09
N GLU A 92 20.04 11.66 -12.18
CA GLU A 92 19.58 12.59 -13.22
C GLU A 92 18.34 13.38 -12.76
N ARG A 93 17.61 12.87 -11.77
CA ARG A 93 16.40 13.47 -11.24
C ARG A 93 16.79 14.29 -10.00
N LYS A 94 16.77 15.62 -10.14
CA LYS A 94 17.04 16.59 -9.05
C LYS A 94 15.89 16.62 -8.02
N THR A 95 15.47 15.45 -7.56
CA THR A 95 14.32 15.21 -6.68
C THR A 95 14.72 14.65 -5.33
N TYR A 96 16.01 14.61 -5.03
CA TYR A 96 16.54 14.22 -3.73
C TYR A 96 17.80 15.04 -3.40
N TRP A 97 18.14 15.11 -2.12
CA TRP A 97 19.41 15.65 -1.63
C TRP A 97 19.87 14.91 -0.39
N ARG A 98 21.16 15.02 -0.08
CA ARG A 98 21.79 14.36 1.06
C ARG A 98 22.59 15.36 1.89
N GLU A 99 22.45 15.28 3.19
CA GLU A 99 23.26 16.01 4.17
C GLU A 99 23.76 14.98 5.21
N GLY A 100 25.06 14.70 5.17
CA GLY A 100 25.65 13.60 5.94
C GLY A 100 25.00 12.25 5.60
N ASN A 101 24.50 11.56 6.62
CA ASN A 101 23.82 10.26 6.48
C ASN A 101 22.30 10.38 6.29
N THR A 102 21.77 11.59 6.10
CA THR A 102 20.33 11.79 5.93
C THR A 102 20.02 12.04 4.47
N THR A 103 18.97 11.37 3.96
CA THR A 103 18.45 11.56 2.60
C THR A 103 17.05 12.14 2.67
N TRP A 104 16.81 13.19 1.88
CA TRP A 104 15.48 13.74 1.66
C TRP A 104 15.08 13.55 0.22
N ILE A 105 13.79 13.29 0.00
CA ILE A 105 13.21 13.17 -1.33
C ILE A 105 12.02 14.12 -1.48
N SER A 106 11.81 14.57 -2.72
CA SER A 106 10.62 15.26 -3.17
C SER A 106 9.79 14.27 -4.00
N ILE A 107 8.66 13.83 -3.43
CA ILE A 107 7.81 12.79 -4.00
C ILE A 107 6.40 13.32 -4.22
N LYS A 108 5.71 12.85 -5.28
CA LYS A 108 4.31 13.20 -5.49
C LYS A 108 3.43 12.58 -4.41
N TYR A 109 2.46 13.36 -3.92
CA TYR A 109 1.54 12.96 -2.86
C TYR A 109 0.77 11.66 -3.17
N HIS A 110 0.47 11.35 -4.44
CA HIS A 110 -0.24 10.10 -4.83
C HIS A 110 0.62 8.84 -4.65
N ASN A 111 1.95 8.98 -4.54
CA ASN A 111 2.84 7.85 -4.29
C ASN A 111 2.97 7.54 -2.79
N ILE A 112 2.30 8.32 -1.93
CA ILE A 112 2.19 8.06 -0.51
C ILE A 112 0.82 7.42 -0.28
N TYR A 113 0.80 6.25 0.35
CA TYR A 113 -0.43 5.46 0.46
C TYR A 113 -0.82 5.13 1.90
N ALA A 114 0.04 5.41 2.88
CA ALA A 114 -0.34 5.31 4.30
C ALA A 114 0.49 6.20 5.22
N ILE A 115 -0.08 6.49 6.38
CA ILE A 115 0.54 7.09 7.56
C ILE A 115 0.74 6.00 8.60
N ILE A 116 1.91 5.97 9.25
CA ILE A 116 2.21 5.10 10.39
C ILE A 116 1.94 5.89 11.68
N LEU A 117 0.99 5.42 12.47
CA LEU A 117 0.60 6.00 13.76
C LEU A 117 0.99 5.02 14.87
N ASP A 118 2.15 5.24 15.49
CA ASP A 118 2.75 4.31 16.46
C ASP A 118 2.92 2.89 15.90
N LYS A 119 2.00 1.98 16.22
CA LYS A 119 1.95 0.58 15.74
C LYS A 119 0.82 0.32 14.74
N ASP A 120 0.00 1.33 14.50
CA ASP A 120 -1.13 1.25 13.59
C ASP A 120 -0.80 1.90 12.25
N ILE A 121 -1.58 1.56 11.23
CA ILE A 121 -1.42 2.10 9.90
C ILE A 121 -2.74 2.66 9.39
N GLN A 122 -2.68 3.89 8.91
CA GLN A 122 -3.82 4.58 8.32
C GLN A 122 -3.57 4.75 6.82
N PRO A 123 -4.25 3.97 5.95
CA PRO A 123 -4.24 4.24 4.52
C PRO A 123 -4.82 5.63 4.24
N ILE A 124 -4.33 6.26 3.18
CA ILE A 124 -4.81 7.58 2.70
C ILE A 124 -5.17 7.50 1.23
N ASN A 125 -5.73 8.56 0.64
CA ASN A 125 -5.90 8.66 -0.83
C ASN A 125 -6.80 7.54 -1.43
N GLY A 126 -7.83 7.11 -0.71
CA GLY A 126 -8.70 6.01 -1.15
C GLY A 126 -8.02 4.63 -1.20
N TYR A 127 -6.82 4.49 -0.62
CA TYR A 127 -6.20 3.18 -0.46
C TYR A 127 -6.90 2.36 0.63
N LEU A 128 -6.90 1.05 0.42
CA LEU A 128 -7.30 0.02 1.38
C LEU A 128 -6.17 -0.98 1.51
N PHE A 129 -6.04 -1.57 2.69
CA PHE A 129 -5.20 -2.74 2.89
C PHE A 129 -6.04 -3.96 3.19
N VAL A 130 -5.75 -5.01 2.43
CA VAL A 130 -6.48 -6.27 2.48
C VAL A 130 -5.52 -7.39 2.85
N GLU A 131 -6.00 -8.26 3.73
CA GLU A 131 -5.36 -9.55 4.00
C GLU A 131 -5.89 -10.53 2.95
N PRO A 132 -5.02 -11.26 2.23
CA PRO A 132 -5.48 -12.21 1.22
C PRO A 132 -6.30 -13.31 1.90
N VAL A 133 -7.41 -13.71 1.28
CA VAL A 133 -8.19 -14.86 1.71
C VAL A 133 -8.29 -15.87 0.60
N GLU A 134 -8.48 -17.14 0.96
CA GLU A 134 -8.69 -18.21 0.00
C GLU A 134 -9.99 -17.99 -0.79
N ASP A 135 -10.03 -18.48 -2.02
CA ASP A 135 -11.22 -18.36 -2.87
C ASP A 135 -12.43 -19.04 -2.18
N PRO A 136 -13.52 -18.31 -1.89
CA PRO A 136 -14.70 -18.88 -1.23
C PRO A 136 -15.32 -20.06 -2.00
N GLU A 137 -15.26 -20.05 -3.33
CA GLU A 137 -15.74 -21.15 -4.17
C GLU A 137 -14.83 -22.38 -4.03
N PHE A 138 -13.51 -22.18 -3.98
CA PHE A 138 -12.57 -23.26 -3.72
C PHE A 138 -12.81 -23.88 -2.34
N LEU A 139 -12.99 -23.06 -1.30
CA LEU A 139 -13.34 -23.55 0.05
C LEU A 139 -14.68 -24.30 0.09
N ARG A 140 -15.67 -23.87 -0.69
CA ARG A 140 -16.97 -24.57 -0.79
C ARG A 140 -16.78 -25.93 -1.41
N MET A 141 -16.09 -26.01 -2.55
CA MET A 141 -15.79 -27.27 -3.23
C MET A 141 -14.99 -28.20 -2.31
N GLN A 142 -13.97 -27.70 -1.62
CA GLN A 142 -13.14 -28.52 -0.73
C GLN A 142 -14.01 -29.21 0.34
N LYS A 143 -14.93 -28.48 0.96
CA LYS A 143 -15.88 -29.03 1.93
C LYS A 143 -16.84 -30.06 1.33
N GLU A 144 -17.26 -29.89 0.07
CA GLU A 144 -18.11 -30.86 -0.62
C GLU A 144 -17.35 -32.16 -0.95
N TYR A 145 -16.09 -32.05 -1.37
CA TYR A 145 -15.22 -33.20 -1.63
C TYR A 145 -14.91 -33.96 -0.34
N GLU A 146 -14.59 -33.26 0.75
CA GLU A 146 -14.36 -33.85 2.06
C GLU A 146 -15.57 -34.67 2.55
N ARG A 147 -16.81 -34.17 2.31
CA ARG A 147 -18.05 -34.88 2.66
C ARG A 147 -18.23 -36.22 1.94
N ILE A 148 -17.65 -36.37 0.75
CA ILE A 148 -17.69 -37.62 -0.03
C ILE A 148 -16.39 -38.44 0.10
N GLY A 149 -15.50 -38.06 1.03
CA GLY A 149 -14.25 -38.77 1.29
C GLY A 149 -13.18 -38.55 0.22
N MET A 150 -13.26 -37.45 -0.53
CA MET A 150 -12.28 -37.06 -1.54
C MET A 150 -11.49 -35.83 -1.09
N GLU A 151 -10.24 -35.73 -1.55
CA GLU A 151 -9.41 -34.54 -1.37
C GLU A 151 -9.39 -33.75 -2.67
N GLN A 152 -9.70 -32.45 -2.60
CA GLN A 152 -9.55 -31.55 -3.73
C GLN A 152 -8.08 -31.15 -3.89
N VAL A 153 -7.49 -31.52 -5.02
CA VAL A 153 -6.14 -31.06 -5.39
C VAL A 153 -6.26 -29.65 -5.96
N ASP A 154 -5.50 -28.70 -5.40
CA ASP A 154 -5.38 -27.37 -5.98
C ASP A 154 -4.45 -27.42 -7.20
N THR A 155 -5.04 -27.34 -8.40
CA THR A 155 -4.30 -27.30 -9.67
C THR A 155 -4.14 -25.88 -10.20
N ARG A 156 -4.57 -24.86 -9.46
CA ARG A 156 -4.44 -23.46 -9.87
C ARG A 156 -2.96 -23.08 -9.82
N ASP A 157 -2.42 -22.65 -10.96
CA ASP A 157 -1.09 -22.02 -11.03
C ASP A 157 -1.20 -20.57 -10.52
N LEU A 158 -1.48 -20.43 -9.23
CA LEU A 158 -1.58 -19.13 -8.58
C LEU A 158 -0.16 -18.60 -8.43
N SER A 159 0.19 -17.60 -9.23
CA SER A 159 1.38 -16.83 -8.95
C SER A 159 1.23 -16.19 -7.55
N LYS A 160 2.34 -15.90 -6.86
CA LYS A 160 2.32 -15.20 -5.55
C LYS A 160 1.58 -13.84 -5.57
N THR A 161 1.22 -13.41 -6.78
CA THR A 161 0.63 -12.16 -7.21
C THR A 161 -0.87 -12.30 -7.59
N ASP A 162 -1.46 -13.50 -7.62
CA ASP A 162 -2.87 -13.69 -7.99
C ASP A 162 -3.85 -13.57 -6.81
N VAL A 163 -3.83 -12.45 -6.10
CA VAL A 163 -4.81 -12.19 -5.02
C VAL A 163 -6.09 -11.61 -5.61
N THR A 164 -7.13 -12.44 -5.73
CA THR A 164 -8.47 -12.03 -6.17
C THR A 164 -9.41 -11.72 -5.00
N TYR A 165 -9.19 -12.31 -3.83
CA TYR A 165 -10.04 -12.15 -2.66
C TYR A 165 -9.22 -11.65 -1.47
N GLY A 166 -9.79 -10.74 -0.71
CA GLY A 166 -9.15 -10.27 0.52
C GLY A 166 -10.14 -9.71 1.52
N LYS A 167 -9.76 -9.75 2.80
CA LYS A 167 -10.50 -9.16 3.89
C LYS A 167 -9.96 -7.77 4.18
N ILE A 168 -10.81 -6.75 4.20
CA ILE A 168 -10.39 -5.37 4.49
C ILE A 168 -9.93 -5.28 5.93
N LYS A 169 -8.66 -4.94 6.14
CA LYS A 169 -8.08 -4.75 7.47
C LYS A 169 -7.94 -3.27 7.84
N TYR A 170 -7.59 -2.44 6.85
CA TYR A 170 -7.47 -1.01 7.03
C TYR A 170 -8.11 -0.27 5.86
N ALA A 171 -8.82 0.82 6.15
CA ALA A 171 -9.51 1.61 5.14
C ALA A 171 -9.16 3.10 5.26
N GLY A 172 -8.65 3.68 4.17
CA GLY A 172 -8.47 5.11 4.05
C GLY A 172 -9.76 5.82 3.67
N LYS A 173 -9.76 7.16 3.77
CA LYS A 173 -10.92 7.96 3.35
C LYS A 173 -11.17 7.82 1.84
N PRO A 174 -12.43 7.81 1.40
CA PRO A 174 -12.75 7.75 -0.02
C PRO A 174 -12.26 9.00 -0.74
N ASN A 175 -11.85 8.83 -2.00
CA ASN A 175 -11.60 9.93 -2.90
C ASN A 175 -12.92 10.59 -3.30
N GLN A 176 -12.87 11.90 -3.51
CA GLN A 176 -14.04 12.69 -3.89
C GLN A 176 -14.38 12.56 -5.37
N ASP A 177 -13.37 12.31 -6.20
CA ASP A 177 -13.49 12.25 -7.65
C ASP A 177 -12.28 11.56 -8.26
N TYR A 178 -12.39 11.08 -9.51
CA TYR A 178 -11.31 10.49 -10.28
C TYR A 178 -11.16 11.21 -11.62
N ALA A 179 -9.91 11.38 -12.08
CA ALA A 179 -9.66 11.94 -13.41
C ALA A 179 -10.13 11.02 -14.55
N ASP A 180 -10.43 9.77 -14.22
CA ASP A 180 -10.96 8.74 -15.10
C ASP A 180 -12.43 8.51 -14.74
N ASP A 181 -13.33 8.90 -15.65
CA ASP A 181 -14.78 8.92 -15.44
C ASP A 181 -15.38 7.51 -15.18
N TYR A 182 -14.61 6.44 -15.45
CA TYR A 182 -15.03 5.06 -15.17
C TYR A 182 -14.66 4.59 -13.75
N LYS A 183 -14.12 5.47 -12.90
CA LYS A 183 -13.72 5.16 -11.51
C LYS A 183 -14.53 5.99 -10.54
N SER A 184 -14.93 5.36 -9.44
CA SER A 184 -15.67 6.02 -8.36
C SER A 184 -15.48 5.24 -7.07
N ASP A 185 -15.54 5.98 -5.94
CA ASP A 185 -15.59 5.42 -4.59
C ASP A 185 -17.02 5.46 -4.00
N GLN A 186 -18.01 5.95 -4.76
CA GLN A 186 -19.36 6.22 -4.25
C GLN A 186 -20.20 4.98 -3.95
N PHE A 187 -19.81 3.80 -4.45
CA PHE A 187 -20.61 2.58 -4.36
C PHE A 187 -20.15 1.61 -3.27
N HIS A 188 -19.26 2.07 -2.39
CA HIS A 188 -18.57 1.20 -1.46
C HIS A 188 -18.64 1.73 -0.02
N ASP A 189 -19.74 1.41 0.66
CA ASP A 189 -19.78 1.41 2.12
C ASP A 189 -19.02 0.18 2.61
N GLU A 190 -17.70 0.16 2.44
CA GLU A 190 -16.89 -0.95 2.93
C GLU A 190 -16.74 -0.85 4.45
N TYR A 191 -16.97 -1.96 5.13
CA TYR A 191 -16.67 -2.08 6.54
C TYR A 191 -15.37 -2.85 6.75
N LEU A 192 -14.64 -2.46 7.79
CA LEU A 192 -13.50 -3.24 8.25
C LEU A 192 -13.96 -4.67 8.55
N GLY A 193 -13.29 -5.64 7.94
CA GLY A 193 -13.60 -7.06 8.06
C GLY A 193 -14.43 -7.64 6.93
N ASP A 194 -14.93 -6.85 5.98
CA ASP A 194 -15.62 -7.37 4.81
C ASP A 194 -14.66 -8.09 3.86
N THR A 195 -15.15 -9.17 3.25
CA THR A 195 -14.44 -9.86 2.17
C THR A 195 -14.78 -9.21 0.84
N VAL A 196 -13.77 -8.81 0.09
CA VAL A 196 -13.92 -8.17 -1.21
C VAL A 196 -13.32 -9.01 -2.33
N VAL A 197 -13.92 -8.88 -3.49
CA VAL A 197 -13.38 -9.35 -4.78
C VAL A 197 -12.67 -8.17 -5.42
N MET A 198 -11.41 -8.34 -5.79
CA MET A 198 -10.56 -7.27 -6.34
C MET A 198 -10.04 -7.61 -7.74
N LYS A 199 -9.68 -6.58 -8.51
CA LYS A 199 -8.99 -6.75 -9.80
C LYS A 199 -7.62 -7.42 -9.59
N ARG A 200 -7.34 -8.50 -10.34
CA ARG A 200 -6.08 -9.27 -10.27
C ARG A 200 -4.78 -8.47 -10.47
N ILE A 201 -4.83 -7.29 -11.10
CA ILE A 201 -3.63 -6.58 -11.58
C ILE A 201 -2.95 -5.74 -10.48
N ARG A 202 -3.40 -5.79 -9.22
CA ARG A 202 -3.04 -4.80 -8.18
C ARG A 202 -2.61 -5.38 -6.85
N ASP A 203 -2.03 -6.56 -6.90
CA ASP A 203 -1.44 -7.34 -5.83
C ASP A 203 -0.08 -6.80 -5.33
N ILE A 204 0.07 -5.48 -5.22
CA ILE A 204 1.34 -4.92 -4.73
C ILE A 204 1.36 -5.04 -3.20
N PRO A 205 2.28 -5.82 -2.61
CA PRO A 205 2.36 -5.95 -1.16
C PRO A 205 2.81 -4.61 -0.56
N VAL A 206 2.25 -4.28 0.61
CA VAL A 206 2.61 -3.08 1.38
C VAL A 206 4.11 -3.13 1.73
N GLU A 207 4.55 -4.27 2.27
CA GLU A 207 5.96 -4.58 2.52
C GLU A 207 6.31 -5.93 1.91
N TYR A 208 7.54 -6.08 1.43
CA TYR A 208 8.03 -7.41 1.05
C TYR A 208 8.21 -8.27 2.30
N GLU A 209 8.00 -9.57 2.17
CA GLU A 209 7.96 -10.55 3.26
C GLU A 209 9.14 -10.44 4.25
N TYR A 210 10.35 -10.17 3.76
CA TYR A 210 11.56 -10.04 4.59
C TYR A 210 11.71 -8.69 5.30
N HIS A 211 10.92 -7.70 4.91
CA HIS A 211 10.93 -6.34 5.46
C HIS A 211 9.63 -5.97 6.15
N ALA A 212 8.67 -6.91 6.24
CA ALA A 212 7.37 -6.69 6.84
C ALA A 212 7.53 -6.42 8.34
N LYS A 213 7.30 -5.17 8.73
CA LYS A 213 7.32 -4.67 10.12
C LYS A 213 5.98 -4.09 10.52
N ILE A 214 5.15 -3.73 9.55
CA ILE A 214 3.78 -3.28 9.76
C ILE A 214 2.94 -4.49 10.18
N ASP A 215 2.06 -4.27 11.16
CA ASP A 215 1.03 -5.25 11.53
C ASP A 215 1.61 -6.65 11.87
N ASP A 216 2.67 -6.65 12.69
CA ASP A 216 3.41 -7.84 13.14
C ASP A 216 3.95 -8.74 12.01
N GLY A 217 4.15 -8.17 10.81
CA GLY A 217 4.65 -8.89 9.64
C GLY A 217 3.55 -9.55 8.80
N SER A 218 2.28 -9.19 9.01
CA SER A 218 1.16 -9.71 8.24
C SER A 218 1.30 -9.35 6.76
N LYS A 219 0.96 -10.29 5.87
CA LYS A 219 1.03 -10.07 4.42
C LYS A 219 -0.18 -9.25 3.96
N LEU A 220 0.02 -7.94 3.84
CA LEU A 220 -1.00 -7.01 3.39
C LEU A 220 -0.79 -6.59 1.94
N TYR A 221 -1.88 -6.52 1.19
CA TYR A 221 -1.91 -6.02 -0.17
C TYR A 221 -2.59 -4.65 -0.19
N ARG A 222 -2.04 -3.72 -0.97
CA ARG A 222 -2.68 -2.40 -1.14
C ARG A 222 -3.51 -2.37 -2.40
N ILE A 223 -4.73 -1.89 -2.28
CA ILE A 223 -5.64 -1.66 -3.41
C ILE A 223 -6.27 -0.27 -3.30
N GLN A 224 -6.81 0.26 -4.39
CA GLN A 224 -7.69 1.43 -4.33
C GLN A 224 -9.14 0.96 -4.23
N ARG A 225 -9.99 1.75 -3.56
CA ARG A 225 -11.44 1.49 -3.44
C ARG A 225 -12.10 1.17 -4.79
N HIS A 226 -11.85 1.99 -5.80
CA HIS A 226 -12.33 1.78 -7.17
C HIS A 226 -11.88 0.46 -7.87
N ASP A 227 -11.00 -0.33 -7.25
CA ASP A 227 -10.58 -1.65 -7.74
C ASP A 227 -11.38 -2.81 -7.15
N ILE A 228 -12.26 -2.54 -6.18
CA ILE A 228 -13.21 -3.51 -5.66
C ILE A 228 -14.28 -3.76 -6.72
N LEU A 229 -14.48 -5.04 -7.03
CA LEU A 229 -15.47 -5.51 -7.99
C LEU A 229 -16.77 -5.91 -7.29
N ALA A 230 -16.67 -6.47 -6.08
CA ALA A 230 -17.80 -6.90 -5.28
C ALA A 230 -17.43 -7.01 -3.80
N ILE A 231 -18.43 -6.88 -2.92
CA ILE A 231 -18.34 -7.20 -1.50
C ILE A 231 -19.13 -8.49 -1.27
N LEU A 232 -18.51 -9.48 -0.64
CA LEU A 232 -19.12 -10.77 -0.33
C LEU A 232 -19.76 -10.67 1.06
N ASN A 233 -21.09 -10.58 1.09
CA ASN A 233 -21.83 -10.58 2.35
C ASN A 233 -21.72 -11.97 3.01
N ASN A 234 -21.25 -12.01 4.27
CA ASN A 234 -21.19 -13.23 5.09
C ASN A 234 -22.58 -13.80 5.48
N SER A 235 -23.68 -13.27 4.94
CA SER A 235 -25.05 -13.65 5.29
C SER A 235 -25.54 -14.97 4.68
N TYR A 236 -24.67 -15.75 4.03
CA TYR A 236 -24.98 -17.13 3.62
C TYR A 236 -24.42 -18.20 4.57
N GLY A 237 -24.27 -17.87 5.85
CA GLY A 237 -24.03 -18.81 6.95
C GLY A 237 -25.29 -19.02 7.80
N GLY A 238 -26.40 -19.40 7.15
CA GLY A 238 -27.62 -19.91 7.80
C GLY A 238 -27.69 -21.42 7.70
#